data_AF-D3AEF2-F1
#
_entry.id   AF-D3AEF2-F1
#
_cell.length_a   1.000
_cell.length_b   1.000
_cell.length_c   1.000
_cell.angle_alpha   90.00
_cell.angle_beta   90.00
_cell.angle_gamma   90.00
#
_symmetry.space_group_name_H-M   'P 1'
#
loop_
_entity.id
_entity.type
_entity.pdbx_description
1 polymer ?
#
loop_
_entity_poly.entity_id
_entity_poly.type
_entity_poly.pdbx_seq_one_letter_code
_entity_poly.pdbx_strand_id
1 'polypeptide(L)'
;MADRFVLTLINKQIISGDAFSVKENGAVIMDDETRKLFLSQWQMKKQETITHPFLNEKIEWGMVPYVQSMLLARYIRGDLDEYPSFLWKQVLMMLVLITYDVNTETAAGRSRLRRVAKQCVNYGQRVQNSVFESNMDAAKCRAVKGILEGIIDKNVDSLRFYYLSDNYKHKVEHIGAKPGFDVTEPLIF
;
A
#
# COMPACT_ATOMS: atom_id res chain seq x y z
N MET A 1 5.92 -13.51 2.72
CA MET A 1 6.94 -14.00 1.74
C MET A 1 6.59 -15.40 1.26
N ALA A 2 6.35 -16.33 2.18
CA ALA A 2 5.95 -17.70 1.87
C ALA A 2 4.66 -17.77 1.04
N ASP A 3 3.62 -17.03 1.41
CA ASP A 3 2.30 -17.06 0.76
C ASP A 3 2.39 -16.71 -0.73
N ARG A 4 3.05 -15.59 -1.04
CA ARG A 4 3.23 -15.14 -2.43
C ARG A 4 4.06 -16.14 -3.24
N PHE A 5 5.06 -16.76 -2.62
CA PHE A 5 5.85 -17.81 -3.27
C PHE A 5 4.97 -19.04 -3.58
N VAL A 6 4.22 -19.55 -2.60
CA VAL A 6 3.28 -20.67 -2.77
C VAL A 6 2.25 -20.36 -3.87
N LEU A 7 1.62 -19.19 -3.82
CA LEU A 7 0.66 -18.75 -4.84
C LEU A 7 1.30 -18.68 -6.23
N THR A 8 2.58 -18.29 -6.32
CA THR A 8 3.30 -18.26 -7.61
C THR A 8 3.48 -19.66 -8.17
N LEU A 9 3.82 -20.65 -7.33
CA LEU A 9 3.97 -22.05 -7.76
C LEU A 9 2.64 -22.63 -8.24
N ILE A 10 1.55 -22.38 -7.51
CA ILE A 10 0.20 -22.82 -7.88
C ILE A 10 -0.26 -22.16 -9.19
N ASN A 11 -0.13 -20.83 -9.29
CA ASN A 11 -0.58 -20.08 -10.48
C ASN A 11 0.20 -20.47 -11.74
N LYS A 12 1.48 -20.83 -11.60
CA LYS A 12 2.31 -21.34 -12.69
C LYS A 12 2.13 -22.84 -12.94
N GLN A 13 1.24 -23.51 -12.20
CA GLN A 13 0.99 -24.95 -12.29
C GLN A 13 2.27 -25.78 -12.08
N ILE A 14 3.21 -25.27 -11.29
CA ILE A 14 4.44 -25.99 -10.91
C ILE A 14 4.13 -27.01 -9.81
N ILE A 15 3.15 -26.69 -8.95
CA ILE A 15 2.63 -27.59 -7.92
C ILE A 15 1.11 -27.63 -8.04
N SER A 16 0.55 -28.83 -8.04
CA SER A 16 -0.86 -29.13 -8.18
C SER A 16 -1.36 -30.01 -7.01
N GLY A 17 -2.68 -30.16 -6.89
CA GLY A 17 -3.30 -30.83 -5.74
C GLY A 17 -3.07 -32.35 -5.70
N ASP A 18 -2.77 -32.97 -6.84
CA ASP A 18 -2.40 -34.37 -7.00
C ASP A 18 -1.09 -34.76 -6.31
N ALA A 19 -0.21 -33.79 -6.06
CA ALA A 19 1.04 -33.97 -5.29
C ALA A 19 0.85 -34.15 -3.77
N PHE A 20 -0.40 -34.12 -3.30
CA PHE A 20 -0.73 -34.18 -1.88
C PHE A 20 -1.66 -35.35 -1.58
N SER A 21 -1.38 -36.05 -0.48
CA SER A 21 -2.21 -37.14 0.03
C SER A 21 -2.78 -36.80 1.39
N VAL A 22 -4.09 -37.04 1.56
CA VAL A 22 -4.77 -36.88 2.87
C VAL A 22 -4.73 -38.22 3.60
N LYS A 23 -4.23 -38.22 4.83
CA LYS A 23 -4.21 -39.38 5.72
C LYS A 23 -5.54 -39.50 6.46
N GLU A 24 -5.82 -40.68 7.01
CA GLU A 24 -7.06 -40.98 7.75
C GLU A 24 -7.31 -40.04 8.94
N ASN A 25 -6.25 -39.47 9.51
CA ASN A 25 -6.31 -38.49 10.59
C ASN A 25 -6.47 -37.03 10.12
N GLY A 26 -6.69 -36.79 8.83
CA GLY A 26 -6.81 -35.46 8.24
C GLY A 26 -5.48 -34.75 7.94
N ALA A 27 -4.33 -35.37 8.22
CA ALA A 27 -3.03 -34.80 7.86
C ALA A 27 -2.84 -34.80 6.33
N VAL A 28 -2.36 -33.68 5.78
CA VAL A 28 -2.02 -33.57 4.35
C VAL A 28 -0.51 -33.71 4.19
N ILE A 29 -0.08 -34.70 3.42
CA ILE A 29 1.34 -34.99 3.17
C ILE A 29 1.68 -34.69 1.72
N MET A 30 2.72 -33.87 1.53
CA MET A 30 3.35 -33.60 0.24
C MET A 30 4.30 -34.74 -0.12
N ASP A 31 4.24 -35.22 -1.36
CA ASP A 31 5.17 -36.25 -1.84
C ASP A 31 6.63 -35.74 -1.89
N ASP A 32 7.57 -36.69 -1.95
CA ASP A 32 9.00 -36.41 -1.89
C ASP A 32 9.54 -35.65 -3.11
N GLU A 33 8.99 -35.89 -4.30
CA GLU A 33 9.42 -35.25 -5.54
C GLU A 33 8.96 -33.78 -5.58
N THR A 34 7.70 -33.54 -5.20
CA THR A 34 7.13 -32.21 -5.04
C THR A 34 7.84 -31.43 -3.94
N ARG A 35 8.21 -32.09 -2.82
CA ARG A 35 9.01 -31.45 -1.76
C ARG A 35 10.37 -30.99 -2.28
N LYS A 36 11.09 -31.83 -3.03
CA LYS A 36 12.38 -31.47 -3.65
C LYS A 36 12.21 -30.30 -4.63
N LEU A 37 11.18 -30.35 -5.47
CA LEU A 37 10.86 -29.29 -6.41
C LEU A 37 10.58 -27.96 -5.70
N PHE A 38 9.73 -27.98 -4.66
CA PHE A 38 9.42 -26.81 -3.85
C PHE A 38 10.68 -26.19 -3.23
N LEU A 39 11.54 -27.01 -2.64
CA LEU A 39 12.79 -26.56 -2.04
C LEU A 39 13.76 -25.99 -3.09
N SER A 40 13.86 -26.61 -4.26
CA SER A 40 14.65 -26.09 -5.38
C SER A 40 14.16 -24.71 -5.84
N GLN A 41 12.85 -24.58 -6.08
CA GLN A 41 12.23 -23.30 -6.46
C GLN A 41 12.43 -22.24 -5.37
N TRP A 42 12.39 -22.63 -4.09
CA TRP A 42 12.64 -21.71 -2.99
C TRP A 42 14.08 -21.21 -2.94
N GLN A 43 15.06 -22.09 -3.19
CA GLN A 43 16.46 -21.68 -3.28
C GLN A 43 16.68 -20.72 -4.45
N MET A 44 16.13 -21.01 -5.61
CA MET A 44 16.19 -20.11 -6.77
C MET A 44 15.55 -18.75 -6.45
N LYS A 45 14.39 -18.75 -5.80
CA LYS A 45 13.72 -17.51 -5.39
C LYS A 45 14.57 -16.66 -4.45
N LYS A 46 15.30 -17.29 -3.52
CA LYS A 46 16.20 -16.59 -2.60
C LYS A 46 17.40 -15.96 -3.31
N GLN A 47 17.87 -16.51 -4.42
CA GLN A 47 18.99 -15.98 -5.20
C GLN A 47 18.58 -14.79 -6.09
N GLU A 48 17.28 -14.56 -6.28
CA GLU A 48 16.83 -13.38 -7.03
C GLU A 48 17.37 -12.10 -6.39
N THR A 49 17.95 -11.23 -7.21
CA THR A 49 18.53 -9.96 -6.74
C THR A 49 17.46 -8.89 -6.65
N ILE A 50 17.60 -8.08 -5.62
CA ILE A 50 16.69 -7.02 -5.25
C ILE A 50 17.45 -5.77 -4.82
N THR A 51 16.86 -4.58 -4.97
CA THR A 51 17.43 -3.37 -4.35
C THR A 51 16.80 -3.18 -2.98
N HIS A 52 17.62 -3.13 -1.92
CA HIS A 52 17.12 -2.89 -0.57
C HIS A 52 16.66 -1.43 -0.42
N PRO A 53 15.41 -1.16 0.01
CA PRO A 53 14.82 0.18 -0.06
C PRO A 53 15.52 1.22 0.83
N PHE A 54 16.12 0.79 1.94
CA PHE A 54 16.83 1.69 2.85
C PHE A 54 18.33 1.82 2.53
N LEU A 55 18.97 0.75 2.05
CA LEU A 55 20.42 0.78 1.77
C LEU A 55 20.72 1.25 0.36
N ASN A 56 19.72 1.16 -0.54
CA ASN A 56 19.84 1.36 -1.98
C ASN A 56 20.90 0.46 -2.65
N GLU A 57 21.18 -0.69 -2.04
CA GLU A 57 22.14 -1.68 -2.51
C GLU A 57 21.45 -2.90 -3.10
N LYS A 58 22.09 -3.53 -4.08
CA LYS A 58 21.63 -4.81 -4.64
C LYS A 58 22.01 -5.96 -3.71
N ILE A 59 21.03 -6.70 -3.25
CA ILE A 59 21.20 -7.88 -2.40
C ILE A 59 20.36 -9.05 -2.93
N GLU A 60 20.72 -10.28 -2.57
CA GLU A 60 19.84 -11.42 -2.81
C GLU A 60 18.62 -11.36 -1.89
N TRP A 61 17.46 -11.81 -2.38
CA TRP A 61 16.22 -11.90 -1.62
C TRP A 61 16.38 -12.70 -0.33
N GLY A 62 17.17 -13.77 -0.37
CA GLY A 62 17.50 -14.61 0.80
C GLY A 62 18.31 -13.89 1.87
N MET A 63 18.97 -12.77 1.54
CA MET A 63 19.78 -11.98 2.47
C MET A 63 18.96 -10.94 3.24
N VAL A 64 17.70 -10.71 2.87
CA VAL A 64 16.82 -9.74 3.55
C VAL A 64 16.77 -9.94 5.08
N PRO A 65 16.56 -11.16 5.62
CA PRO A 65 16.53 -11.36 7.07
C PRO A 65 17.86 -11.04 7.76
N TYR A 66 18.99 -11.32 7.09
CA TYR A 66 20.32 -10.99 7.58
C TYR A 66 20.52 -9.47 7.63
N VAL A 67 20.21 -8.78 6.53
CA VAL A 67 20.32 -7.32 6.44
C VAL A 67 19.43 -6.63 7.48
N GLN A 68 18.21 -7.12 7.68
CA GLN A 68 17.28 -6.58 8.67
C GLN A 68 17.78 -6.81 10.11
N SER A 69 18.34 -7.99 10.40
CA SER A 69 19.01 -8.24 11.70
C SER A 69 20.20 -7.29 11.93
N MET A 70 20.99 -7.02 10.89
CA MET A 70 22.12 -6.08 10.97
C MET A 70 21.65 -4.65 11.24
N LEU A 71 20.59 -4.19 10.56
CA LEU A 71 20.00 -2.86 10.77
C LEU A 71 19.42 -2.74 12.19
N LEU A 72 18.76 -3.79 12.69
CA LEU A 72 18.26 -3.84 14.06
C LEU A 72 19.39 -3.77 15.08
N ALA A 73 20.48 -4.52 14.88
CA ALA A 73 21.64 -4.48 15.76
C ALA A 73 22.27 -3.09 15.83
N ARG A 74 22.39 -2.41 14.68
CA ARG A 74 22.89 -1.02 14.61
C ARG A 74 21.99 -0.06 15.38
N TYR A 75 20.67 -0.20 15.25
CA TYR A 75 19.72 0.59 16.03
C TYR A 75 19.87 0.34 17.55
N ILE A 76 19.95 -0.92 17.98
CA ILE A 76 20.13 -1.27 19.41
C ILE A 76 21.43 -0.68 19.98
N ARG A 77 22.49 -0.58 19.17
CA ARG A 77 23.78 0.02 19.58
C ARG A 77 23.78 1.56 19.57
N GLY A 78 22.74 2.19 19.03
CA GLY A 78 22.70 3.65 18.83
C GLY A 78 23.47 4.13 17.60
N ASP A 79 23.87 3.23 16.69
CA ASP A 79 24.52 3.60 15.42
C ASP A 79 23.50 4.08 14.35
N LEU A 80 22.20 3.96 14.64
CA LEU A 80 21.07 4.39 13.81
C LEU A 80 20.02 5.03 14.72
N ASP A 81 19.49 6.18 14.30
CA ASP A 81 18.45 6.91 15.05
C ASP A 81 17.11 6.16 15.07
N GLU A 82 16.82 5.40 14.01
CA GLU A 82 15.60 4.61 13.85
C GLU A 82 15.89 3.27 13.17
N TYR A 83 15.12 2.24 13.52
CA TYR A 83 15.16 0.94 12.83
C TYR A 83 14.27 0.95 11.57
N PRO A 84 14.85 0.87 10.37
CA PRO A 84 14.07 0.92 9.12
C PRO A 84 13.41 -0.43 8.82
N SER A 85 12.08 -0.45 8.82
CA SER A 85 11.30 -1.62 8.42
C SER A 85 11.49 -2.00 6.93
N PHE A 86 11.53 -3.30 6.62
CA PHE A 86 11.64 -3.77 5.23
C PHE A 86 10.29 -3.72 4.49
N LEU A 87 10.15 -2.75 3.59
CA LEU A 87 8.97 -2.59 2.74
C LEU A 87 9.31 -2.94 1.28
N TRP A 88 9.15 -4.22 0.93
CA TRP A 88 9.60 -4.80 -0.33
C TRP A 88 8.94 -4.23 -1.58
N LYS A 89 7.65 -4.00 -1.52
CA LYS A 89 6.97 -3.15 -2.49
C LYS A 89 6.82 -1.83 -1.79
N GLN A 90 7.36 -0.80 -2.41
CA GLN A 90 6.86 0.55 -2.20
C GLN A 90 5.35 0.39 -2.27
N VAL A 91 4.71 0.64 -1.13
CA VAL A 91 3.27 0.75 -1.11
C VAL A 91 3.01 1.87 -2.10
N LEU A 92 2.53 1.53 -3.30
CA LEU A 92 2.35 2.50 -4.37
C LEU A 92 1.33 3.50 -3.85
N MET A 93 1.86 4.62 -3.38
CA MET A 93 1.05 5.74 -2.95
C MET A 93 0.54 6.35 -4.24
N MET A 94 -0.77 6.27 -4.42
CA MET A 94 -1.46 6.92 -5.52
C MET A 94 -1.97 8.27 -5.02
N LEU A 95 -1.85 9.29 -5.85
CA LEU A 95 -2.61 10.50 -5.63
C LEU A 95 -4.06 10.22 -6.04
N VAL A 96 -4.98 10.43 -5.11
CA VAL A 96 -6.41 10.35 -5.35
C VAL A 96 -7.01 11.74 -5.19
N LEU A 97 -7.54 12.29 -6.27
CA LEU A 97 -8.35 13.50 -6.22
C LEU A 97 -9.79 13.10 -5.91
N ILE A 98 -10.32 13.60 -4.80
CA ILE A 98 -11.68 13.34 -4.35
C ILE A 98 -12.46 14.64 -4.51
N THR A 99 -13.47 14.63 -5.38
CA THR A 99 -14.43 15.73 -5.49
C THR A 99 -15.72 15.35 -4.80
N TYR A 100 -16.24 16.26 -3.98
CA TYR A 100 -17.47 16.09 -3.23
C TYR A 100 -18.48 17.17 -3.63
N ASP A 101 -19.56 16.75 -4.26
CA ASP A 101 -20.67 17.62 -4.61
C ASP A 101 -21.72 17.54 -3.50
N VAL A 102 -21.94 18.66 -2.83
CA VAL A 102 -22.76 18.77 -1.63
C VAL A 102 -23.39 20.15 -1.56
N ASN A 103 -24.68 20.22 -1.21
CA ASN A 103 -25.34 21.49 -1.00
C ASN A 103 -24.91 22.13 0.34
N THR A 104 -24.04 23.14 0.27
CA THR A 104 -23.52 23.86 1.45
C THR A 104 -24.43 24.98 1.97
N GLU A 105 -25.56 25.28 1.33
CA GLU A 105 -26.53 26.26 1.82
C GLU A 105 -27.29 25.72 3.05
N THR A 106 -27.42 24.40 3.14
CA THR A 106 -28.04 23.72 4.28
C THR A 106 -27.06 23.45 5.41
N ALA A 107 -27.54 23.50 6.67
CA ALA A 107 -26.73 23.13 7.83
C ALA A 107 -26.28 21.66 7.78
N ALA A 108 -27.14 20.77 7.29
CA ALA A 108 -26.84 19.35 7.13
C ALA A 108 -25.71 19.11 6.13
N GLY A 109 -25.74 19.74 4.94
CA GLY A 109 -24.69 19.63 3.95
C GLY A 109 -23.35 20.20 4.43
N ARG A 110 -23.35 21.33 5.15
CA ARG A 110 -22.13 21.85 5.81
C ARG A 110 -21.55 20.87 6.84
N SER A 111 -22.41 20.19 7.61
CA SER A 111 -21.99 19.18 8.58
C SER A 111 -21.35 17.97 7.89
N ARG A 112 -21.97 17.44 6.81
CA ARG A 112 -21.39 16.34 6.02
C ARG A 112 -20.07 16.74 5.38
N LEU A 113 -19.97 17.93 4.78
CA LEU A 113 -18.71 18.45 4.24
C LEU A 113 -17.61 18.51 5.29
N ARG A 114 -17.90 18.98 6.50
CA ARG A 114 -16.92 19.00 7.60
C ARG A 114 -16.44 17.59 7.96
N ARG A 115 -17.36 16.62 8.01
CA ARG A 115 -17.03 15.22 8.31
C ARG A 115 -16.19 14.59 7.19
N VAL A 116 -16.56 14.77 5.92
CA VAL A 116 -15.77 14.32 4.76
C VAL A 116 -14.39 14.94 4.77
N ALA A 117 -14.30 16.26 4.93
CA ALA A 117 -13.03 16.97 4.96
C ALA A 117 -12.09 16.45 6.06
N LYS A 118 -12.62 16.18 7.26
CA LYS A 118 -11.84 15.61 8.36
C LYS A 118 -11.22 14.25 7.98
N GLN A 119 -11.93 13.42 7.23
CA GLN A 119 -11.40 12.12 6.80
C GLN A 119 -10.35 12.26 5.71
N CYS A 120 -10.58 13.13 4.71
CA CYS A 120 -9.64 13.30 3.60
C CYS A 120 -8.33 13.98 4.03
N VAL A 121 -8.37 14.94 4.96
CA VAL A 121 -7.18 15.67 5.43
C VAL A 121 -6.25 14.78 6.26
N ASN A 122 -6.72 13.67 6.82
CA ASN A 122 -5.83 12.70 7.48
C ASN A 122 -4.81 12.05 6.53
N TYR A 123 -5.06 12.12 5.21
CA TYR A 123 -4.26 11.47 4.18
C TYR A 123 -3.84 12.44 3.07
N GLY A 124 -4.03 13.75 3.28
CA GLY A 124 -3.58 14.77 2.34
C GLY A 124 -4.16 16.14 2.62
N GLN A 125 -4.49 16.89 1.58
CA GLN A 125 -4.86 18.30 1.68
C GLN A 125 -6.21 18.61 1.03
N ARG A 126 -6.82 19.70 1.49
CA ARG A 126 -8.03 20.28 0.90
C ARG A 126 -7.62 21.41 -0.04
N VAL A 127 -7.80 21.21 -1.36
CA VAL A 127 -7.36 22.15 -2.39
C VAL A 127 -8.46 23.13 -2.83
N GLN A 128 -9.73 22.77 -2.66
CA GLN A 128 -10.87 23.68 -2.85
C GLN A 128 -11.93 23.44 -1.76
N ASN A 129 -13.07 24.15 -1.82
CA ASN A 129 -14.12 24.00 -0.80
C ASN A 129 -14.55 22.54 -0.63
N SER A 130 -14.72 21.76 -1.70
CA SER A 130 -15.11 20.35 -1.58
C SER A 130 -14.27 19.44 -2.46
N VAL A 131 -13.01 19.82 -2.70
CA VAL A 131 -12.03 19.03 -3.44
C VAL A 131 -10.81 18.75 -2.58
N PHE A 132 -10.38 17.49 -2.57
CA PHE A 132 -9.33 16.97 -1.71
C PHE A 132 -8.32 16.19 -2.54
N GLU A 133 -7.05 16.44 -2.30
CA GLU A 133 -5.93 15.66 -2.82
C GLU A 133 -5.41 14.77 -1.70
N SER A 134 -5.42 13.46 -1.91
CA SER A 134 -5.00 12.52 -0.87
C SER A 134 -4.01 11.52 -1.43
N ASN A 135 -2.87 11.40 -0.77
CA ASN A 135 -1.79 10.50 -1.18
C ASN A 135 -1.84 9.25 -0.30
N MET A 136 -2.31 8.14 -0.87
CA MET A 136 -2.57 6.93 -0.10
C MET A 136 -2.41 5.67 -0.94
N ASP A 137 -2.30 4.53 -0.27
CA ASP A 137 -2.24 3.24 -0.94
C ASP A 137 -3.63 2.69 -1.30
N ALA A 138 -3.68 1.63 -2.10
CA ALA A 138 -4.94 1.03 -2.56
C ALA A 138 -5.83 0.51 -1.41
N ALA A 139 -5.23 -0.02 -0.35
CA ALA A 139 -5.98 -0.55 0.79
C ALA A 139 -6.58 0.59 1.62
N LYS A 140 -5.79 1.62 1.94
CA LYS A 140 -6.24 2.86 2.58
C LYS A 140 -7.31 3.55 1.74
N CYS A 141 -7.15 3.62 0.42
CA CYS A 141 -8.15 4.21 -0.46
C CYS A 141 -9.49 3.48 -0.39
N ARG A 142 -9.46 2.13 -0.39
CA ARG A 142 -10.69 1.35 -0.23
C ARG A 142 -11.34 1.58 1.14
N ALA A 143 -10.55 1.69 2.21
CA ALA A 143 -11.05 1.98 3.54
C ALA A 143 -11.68 3.38 3.63
N VAL A 144 -10.98 4.42 3.15
CA VAL A 144 -11.47 5.81 3.11
C VAL A 144 -12.76 5.89 2.30
N LYS A 145 -12.81 5.24 1.13
CA LYS A 145 -14.04 5.18 0.32
C LYS A 145 -15.23 4.65 1.12
N GLY A 146 -15.06 3.55 1.87
CA GLY A 146 -16.11 3.01 2.73
C GLY A 146 -16.58 3.97 3.83
N ILE A 147 -15.63 4.67 4.47
CA ILE A 147 -15.94 5.69 5.49
C ILE A 147 -16.73 6.84 4.87
N LEU A 148 -16.29 7.38 3.74
CA LEU A 148 -16.94 8.50 3.07
C LEU A 148 -18.35 8.14 2.60
N GLU A 149 -18.55 6.92 2.07
CA GLU A 149 -19.88 6.41 1.71
C GLU A 149 -20.85 6.33 2.89
N GLY A 150 -20.35 6.14 4.12
CA GLY A 150 -21.16 6.17 5.34
C GLY A 150 -21.43 7.58 5.90
N ILE A 151 -20.79 8.62 5.36
CA ILE A 151 -20.98 10.01 5.78
C ILE A 151 -21.96 10.75 4.86
N ILE A 152 -21.89 10.49 3.56
CA ILE A 152 -22.70 11.20 2.55
C ILE A 152 -24.15 10.74 2.54
N ASP A 153 -25.04 11.60 2.06
CA ASP A 153 -26.40 11.22 1.69
C ASP A 153 -26.44 10.93 0.18
N LYS A 154 -26.49 9.64 -0.18
CA LYS A 154 -26.40 9.18 -1.58
C LYS A 154 -27.58 9.61 -2.45
N ASN A 155 -28.65 10.17 -1.87
CA ASN A 155 -29.79 10.68 -2.63
C ASN A 155 -29.59 12.12 -3.11
N VAL A 156 -28.72 12.89 -2.44
CA VAL A 156 -28.58 14.34 -2.67
C VAL A 156 -27.14 14.80 -2.84
N ASP A 157 -26.16 13.97 -2.50
CA ASP A 157 -24.73 14.26 -2.64
C ASP A 157 -24.07 13.31 -3.65
N SER A 158 -22.89 13.67 -4.16
CA SER A 158 -22.07 12.76 -4.96
C SER A 158 -20.57 12.87 -4.66
N LEU A 159 -19.86 11.74 -4.76
CA LEU A 159 -18.40 11.66 -4.66
C LEU A 159 -17.83 11.15 -5.98
N ARG A 160 -16.75 11.76 -6.47
CA ARG A 160 -15.93 11.22 -7.56
C ARG A 160 -14.49 11.05 -7.11
N PHE A 161 -13.92 9.89 -7.44
CA PHE A 161 -12.54 9.54 -7.13
C PHE A 161 -11.76 9.45 -8.45
N TYR A 162 -10.73 10.28 -8.60
CA TYR A 162 -9.82 10.23 -9.73
C TYR A 162 -8.48 9.66 -9.24
N TYR A 163 -8.15 8.47 -9.73
CA TYR A 163 -6.92 7.76 -9.40
C TYR A 163 -5.81 8.22 -10.35
N LEU A 164 -4.89 9.04 -9.86
CA LEU A 164 -3.82 9.62 -10.65
C LEU A 164 -2.55 8.76 -10.50
N SER A 165 -1.92 8.43 -11.64
CA SER A 165 -0.66 7.67 -11.67
C SER A 165 0.55 8.55 -11.33
N ASP A 166 1.69 7.92 -11.07
CA ASP A 166 2.93 8.56 -10.58
C ASP A 166 3.43 9.78 -11.38
N ASN A 167 2.99 9.96 -12.64
CA ASN A 167 3.33 11.10 -13.51
C ASN A 167 2.35 12.29 -13.42
N TYR A 168 1.58 12.42 -12.34
CA TYR A 168 0.56 13.47 -12.22
C TYR A 168 1.13 14.87 -11.98
N LYS A 169 2.34 15.00 -11.40
CA LYS A 169 2.90 16.29 -10.97
C LYS A 169 3.04 17.32 -12.10
N HIS A 170 3.21 16.86 -13.35
CA HIS A 170 3.30 17.72 -14.53
C HIS A 170 1.93 18.03 -15.19
N LYS A 171 0.82 17.55 -14.61
CA LYS A 171 -0.53 17.65 -15.18
C LYS A 171 -1.51 18.45 -14.33
N VAL A 172 -1.08 18.94 -13.16
CA VAL A 172 -1.91 19.73 -12.25
C VAL A 172 -1.43 21.17 -12.29
N GLU A 173 -2.30 22.07 -12.76
CA GLU A 173 -2.05 23.51 -12.79
C GLU A 173 -3.05 24.20 -11.83
N HIS A 174 -2.53 25.03 -10.94
CA HIS A 174 -3.33 25.79 -9.99
C HIS A 174 -3.31 27.28 -10.36
N ILE A 175 -4.49 27.86 -10.55
CA ILE A 175 -4.68 29.28 -10.85
C ILE A 175 -5.54 29.92 -9.75
N GLY A 176 -5.01 30.94 -9.05
CA GLY A 176 -5.76 31.70 -8.04
C GLY A 176 -5.07 31.84 -6.67
N ALA A 177 -5.84 32.26 -5.66
CA ALA A 177 -5.35 32.98 -4.49
C ALA A 177 -4.45 32.23 -3.48
N LYS A 178 -4.25 30.90 -3.59
CA LYS A 178 -3.39 30.15 -2.65
C LYS A 178 -2.61 29.04 -3.35
N PRO A 179 -1.27 29.07 -3.39
CA PRO A 179 -0.50 27.93 -3.87
C PRO A 179 -0.74 26.72 -2.95
N GLY A 180 -1.02 25.55 -3.54
CA GLY A 180 -1.14 24.28 -2.80
C GLY A 180 0.22 23.82 -2.27
N PHE A 181 0.23 23.09 -1.15
CA PHE A 181 1.42 22.45 -0.62
C PHE A 181 1.62 21.08 -1.29
N ASP A 182 2.86 20.62 -1.51
CA ASP A 182 3.09 19.30 -2.10
C ASP A 182 2.89 18.21 -1.03
N VAL A 183 1.77 17.49 -1.15
CA VAL A 183 1.35 16.40 -0.25
C VAL A 183 2.32 15.20 -0.27
N THR A 184 3.28 15.18 -1.20
CA THR A 184 4.28 14.10 -1.31
C THR A 184 5.60 14.42 -0.63
N GLU A 185 5.82 15.66 -0.20
CA GLU A 185 7.05 16.03 0.48
C GLU A 185 7.04 15.54 1.95
N PRO A 186 8.19 15.06 2.47
CA PRO A 186 8.32 14.76 3.90
C PRO A 186 8.01 15.99 4.75
N LEU A 187 7.23 15.83 5.81
CA LEU A 187 7.07 16.86 6.83
C LEU A 187 8.41 17.02 7.55
N ILE A 188 9.14 18.11 7.25
CA ILE A 188 10.30 18.53 8.02
C ILE A 188 9.76 19.37 9.18
N PHE A 189 9.99 18.91 10.41
CA PHE A 189 9.68 19.64 11.65
C PHE A 189 10.88 20.48 12.11
#